data_AF-A0A8X8YJP2-F1
#
_entry.id   AF-A0A8X8YJP2-F1
#
_cell.length_a   1.000
_cell.length_b   1.000
_cell.length_c   1.000
_cell.angle_alpha   90.00
_cell.angle_beta   90.00
_cell.angle_gamma   90.00
#
_symmetry.space_group_name_H-M   'P 1'
#
loop_
_entity.id
_entity.type
_entity.pdbx_description
1 polymer ?
#
loop_
_entity_poly.entity_id
_entity_poly.type
_entity_poly.pdbx_seq_one_letter_code
_entity_poly.pdbx_strand_id
1 'polypeptide(L)'
;MGYPLICDICARSNNPSLCDHVLRSDPRSNGADARGPAEIALENAVLATQASIDVANMVSNPGNKGIIDTCIEVFGDAVDTLNKCKAR
;
A
#
# COMPACT_ATOMS: atom_id res chain seq x y z
N MET A 1 -8.22 26.77 -13.00
CA MET A 1 -8.76 26.00 -11.87
C MET A 1 -7.94 24.73 -11.77
N GLY A 2 -7.17 24.55 -10.69
CA GLY A 2 -6.39 23.33 -10.49
C GLY A 2 -7.29 22.21 -9.99
N TYR A 3 -7.18 21.02 -10.57
CA TYR A 3 -7.80 19.84 -10.00
C TYR A 3 -7.22 19.60 -8.60
N PRO A 4 -8.02 19.15 -7.62
CA PRO A 4 -7.49 18.73 -6.34
C PRO A 4 -6.37 17.71 -6.59
N LEU A 5 -5.21 17.92 -5.98
CA LEU A 5 -4.02 17.08 -6.17
C LEU A 5 -4.31 15.56 -6.07
N ILE A 6 -5.25 15.18 -5.21
CA ILE A 6 -5.75 13.80 -5.06
C ILE A 6 -6.37 13.28 -6.37
N CYS A 7 -7.18 14.09 -7.07
CA CYS A 7 -7.80 13.71 -8.33
C CYS A 7 -6.73 13.44 -9.41
N ASP A 8 -5.69 14.27 -9.49
CA ASP A 8 -4.61 14.09 -10.47
C ASP A 8 -3.77 12.85 -10.19
N ILE A 9 -3.48 12.57 -8.92
CA ILE A 9 -2.75 11.36 -8.49
C ILE A 9 -3.59 10.13 -8.81
N CYS A 10 -4.87 10.12 -8.41
CA CYS A 10 -5.72 8.94 -8.55
C CYS A 10 -6.11 8.66 -10.01
N ALA A 11 -6.25 9.68 -10.86
CA ALA A 11 -6.47 9.49 -12.29
C ALA A 11 -5.31 8.76 -12.99
N ARG A 12 -4.10 8.81 -12.42
CA ARG A 12 -2.90 8.12 -12.92
C ARG A 12 -2.66 6.77 -12.26
N SER A 13 -3.47 6.38 -11.28
CA SER A 13 -3.33 5.10 -10.59
C SER A 13 -3.99 3.96 -11.38
N ASN A 14 -3.54 2.73 -11.14
CA ASN A 14 -4.16 1.53 -11.72
C ASN A 14 -5.59 1.28 -11.18
N ASN A 15 -5.94 1.87 -10.03
CA ASN A 15 -7.27 1.76 -9.45
C ASN A 15 -7.70 3.12 -8.85
N PRO A 16 -8.29 4.01 -9.67
CA PRO A 16 -8.67 5.36 -9.26
C PRO A 16 -9.64 5.38 -8.08
N SER A 17 -10.61 4.47 -8.04
CA SER A 17 -11.62 4.42 -6.96
C SER A 17 -10.99 4.02 -5.62
N LEU A 18 -10.09 3.04 -5.62
CA LEU A 18 -9.36 2.65 -4.41
C LEU A 18 -8.44 3.78 -3.94
N CYS A 19 -7.73 4.43 -4.87
CA CYS A 19 -6.86 5.56 -4.55
C CYS A 19 -7.65 6.71 -3.90
N ASP A 20 -8.77 7.12 -4.50
CA ASP A 20 -9.57 8.24 -3.99
C ASP A 20 -10.14 7.92 -2.60
N HIS A 21 -10.62 6.69 -2.40
CA HIS A 21 -11.07 6.21 -1.09
C HIS A 21 -9.96 6.28 -0.03
N VAL A 22 -8.81 5.65 -0.30
CA VAL A 22 -7.68 5.58 0.65
C VAL A 22 -7.18 6.97 1.01
N LEU A 23 -6.98 7.85 0.02
CA LEU A 23 -6.46 9.20 0.27
C LEU A 23 -7.49 10.07 0.98
N ARG A 24 -8.76 10.09 0.56
CA ARG A 24 -9.76 10.96 1.22
C ARG A 24 -10.10 10.51 2.64
N SER A 25 -9.93 9.24 2.97
CA SER A 25 -10.13 8.71 4.32
C SER A 25 -9.09 9.19 5.33
N ASP A 26 -7.93 9.66 4.87
CA ASP A 26 -6.88 10.16 5.76
C ASP A 26 -6.89 11.70 5.83
N PRO A 27 -7.07 12.32 7.02
CA PRO A 27 -7.11 13.77 7.14
C PRO A 27 -5.79 14.45 6.77
N ARG A 28 -4.65 13.73 6.81
CA ARG A 28 -3.32 14.22 6.40
C ARG A 28 -3.23 14.46 4.89
N SER A 29 -4.18 13.93 4.11
CA SER A 29 -4.26 14.13 2.65
C SER A 29 -4.68 15.54 2.24
N ASN A 30 -5.18 16.35 3.18
CA ASN A 30 -5.66 17.71 2.90
C ASN A 30 -4.53 18.76 2.80
N GLY A 31 -3.30 18.33 2.48
CA GLY A 31 -2.13 19.18 2.30
C GLY A 31 -2.02 19.79 0.90
N ALA A 32 -1.15 20.80 0.77
CA ALA A 32 -0.89 21.49 -0.50
C ALA A 32 0.15 20.80 -1.40
N ASP A 33 0.77 19.69 -0.94
CA ASP A 33 1.83 18.99 -1.66
C ASP A 33 1.57 17.48 -1.80
N ALA A 34 2.29 16.86 -2.75
CA ALA A 34 2.15 15.44 -3.08
C ALA A 34 2.79 14.50 -2.06
N ARG A 35 3.55 15.03 -1.08
CA ARG A 35 4.28 14.20 -0.11
C ARG A 35 3.31 13.54 0.86
N GLY A 36 2.32 14.27 1.37
CA GLY A 36 1.29 13.71 2.26
C GLY A 36 0.55 12.52 1.62
N PRO A 37 -0.10 12.69 0.45
CA PRO A 37 -0.73 11.59 -0.26
C PRO A 37 0.20 10.42 -0.59
N ALA A 38 1.46 10.68 -0.95
CA ALA A 38 2.43 9.64 -1.24
C ALA A 38 2.81 8.83 0.01
N GLU A 39 3.03 9.50 1.15
CA GLU A 39 3.32 8.85 2.43
C GLU A 39 2.15 7.99 2.90
N ILE A 40 0.92 8.49 2.77
CA ILE A 40 -0.31 7.76 3.10
C ILE A 40 -0.46 6.52 2.21
N ALA A 41 -0.19 6.63 0.91
CA ALA A 41 -0.22 5.49 0.00
C ALA A 41 0.84 4.44 0.37
N LEU A 42 2.05 4.85 0.72
CA LEU A 42 3.12 3.95 1.19
C LEU A 42 2.74 3.25 2.50
N GLU A 43 2.16 3.98 3.46
CA GLU A 43 1.68 3.41 4.73
C GLU A 43 0.61 2.34 4.53
N ASN A 44 -0.40 2.66 3.70
CA ASN A 44 -1.45 1.70 3.37
C ASN A 44 -0.90 0.47 2.64
N ALA A 45 0.08 0.65 1.73
CA ALA A 45 0.73 -0.46 1.05
C ALA A 45 1.50 -1.37 2.01
N VAL A 46 2.23 -0.79 2.97
CA VAL A 46 2.93 -1.57 4.02
C VAL A 46 1.92 -2.36 4.86
N LEU A 47 0.87 -1.71 5.35
CA LEU A 47 -0.17 -2.35 6.18
C LEU A 47 -0.88 -3.48 5.42
N ALA A 48 -1.26 -3.24 4.16
CA ALA A 48 -1.94 -4.26 3.35
C ALA A 48 -1.03 -5.46 3.04
N THR A 49 0.26 -5.22 2.80
CA THR A 49 1.23 -6.29 2.54
C THR A 49 1.49 -7.10 3.81
N GLN A 50 1.61 -6.44 4.97
CA GLN A 50 1.75 -7.12 6.26
C GLN A 50 0.51 -7.97 6.59
N ALA A 51 -0.69 -7.44 6.38
CA ALA A 51 -1.93 -8.20 6.55
C ALA A 51 -1.98 -9.43 5.63
N SER A 52 -1.41 -9.33 4.43
CA SER A 52 -1.31 -10.46 3.50
C SER A 52 -0.35 -11.55 4.00
N ILE A 53 0.76 -11.16 4.66
CA ILE A 53 1.67 -12.10 5.35
C ILE A 53 0.94 -12.80 6.50
N ASP A 54 0.18 -12.05 7.31
CA ASP A 54 -0.56 -12.61 8.45
C ASP A 54 -1.59 -13.65 7.98
N VAL A 55 -2.35 -13.33 6.92
CA VAL A 55 -3.29 -14.26 6.29
C VAL A 55 -2.57 -15.48 5.71
N ALA A 56 -1.45 -15.28 5.01
CA ALA A 56 -0.66 -16.37 4.44
C ALA A 56 -0.20 -17.35 5.52
N ASN A 57 0.30 -16.84 6.66
CA ASN A 57 0.67 -17.65 7.82
C ASN A 57 -0.52 -18.44 8.38
N MET A 58 -1.71 -17.83 8.46
CA MET A 58 -2.92 -18.49 8.98
C MET A 58 -3.42 -19.64 8.10
N VAL A 59 -3.28 -19.52 6.78
CA VAL A 59 -3.77 -20.54 5.82
C VAL A 59 -2.72 -21.59 5.45
N SER A 60 -1.51 -21.46 6.00
CA SER A 60 -0.40 -22.38 5.77
C SER A 60 -0.70 -23.77 6.31
N ASN A 61 -0.52 -24.79 5.47
CA ASN A 61 -0.67 -26.19 5.83
C ASN A 61 0.31 -27.06 5.03
N PRO A 62 0.51 -28.34 5.40
CA PRO A 62 1.48 -29.20 4.72
C PRO A 62 1.25 -29.35 3.21
N GLY A 63 0.02 -29.20 2.73
CA GLY A 63 -0.33 -29.35 1.31
C GLY A 63 -0.02 -28.12 0.44
N ASN A 64 0.14 -26.94 1.03
CA ASN A 64 0.42 -25.69 0.30
C ASN A 64 1.68 -24.95 0.81
N LYS A 65 2.42 -25.53 1.76
CA LYS A 65 3.52 -24.88 2.46
C LYS A 65 4.52 -24.18 1.54
N GLY A 66 5.00 -24.86 0.49
CA GLY A 66 5.98 -24.26 -0.42
C GLY A 66 5.46 -23.01 -1.15
N ILE A 67 4.18 -23.01 -1.54
CA ILE A 67 3.55 -21.85 -2.19
C ILE A 67 3.42 -20.70 -1.21
N ILE A 68 2.95 -20.99 0.01
CA ILE A 68 2.76 -19.99 1.06
C ILE A 68 4.09 -19.40 1.52
N ASP A 69 5.12 -20.22 1.70
CA ASP A 69 6.46 -19.76 2.11
C ASP A 69 7.02 -18.78 1.05
N THR A 70 6.86 -19.05 -0.25
CA THR A 70 7.22 -18.11 -1.32
C THR A 70 6.41 -16.82 -1.26
N CYS A 71 5.09 -16.89 -1.00
CA CYS A 71 4.28 -15.67 -0.85
C CYS A 71 4.76 -14.81 0.32
N ILE A 72 5.07 -15.44 1.46
CA ILE A 72 5.56 -14.74 2.65
C ILE A 72 6.90 -14.05 2.36
N GLU A 73 7.83 -14.75 1.69
CA GLU A 73 9.12 -14.19 1.30
C GLU A 73 8.95 -12.95 0.40
N VAL A 74 8.17 -13.08 -0.68
CA VAL A 74 7.94 -11.98 -1.63
C VAL A 74 7.25 -10.79 -0.96
N PHE A 75 6.28 -11.05 -0.09
CA PHE A 75 5.62 -9.98 0.67
C PHE A 75 6.55 -9.32 1.69
N GLY A 76 7.44 -10.09 2.33
CA GLY A 76 8.47 -9.56 3.22
C GLY A 76 9.41 -8.60 2.49
N ASP A 77 9.92 -9.02 1.34
CA ASP A 77 10.78 -8.17 0.48
C ASP A 77 10.06 -6.90 0.02
N ALA A 78 8.76 -6.99 -0.27
CA ALA A 78 7.93 -5.85 -0.63
C ALA A 78 7.77 -4.88 0.54
N VAL A 79 7.51 -5.36 1.76
CA VAL A 79 7.46 -4.52 2.98
C VAL A 79 8.78 -3.79 3.19
N ASP A 80 9.91 -4.47 3.09
CA ASP A 80 11.24 -3.87 3.24
C ASP A 80 11.49 -2.79 2.18
N THR A 81 11.09 -3.05 0.95
CA THR A 81 11.21 -2.10 -0.16
C THR A 81 10.34 -0.85 0.06
N LEU A 82 9.09 -1.03 0.49
CA LEU A 82 8.17 0.06 0.78
C LEU A 82 8.67 0.92 1.97
N ASN A 83 9.20 0.29 3.02
CA ASN A 83 9.77 1.00 4.16
C ASN A 83 11.01 1.83 3.77
N LYS A 84 11.85 1.34 2.86
CA LYS A 84 12.97 2.12 2.30
C LYS A 84 12.50 3.36 1.53
N CYS A 85 11.33 3.32 0.89
CA CYS A 85 10.73 4.47 0.23
C CYS A 85 10.24 5.54 1.22
N LYS A 86 9.72 5.12 2.39
CA LYS A 86 9.28 6.04 3.46
C LYS A 86 10.43 6.80 4.13
N ALA A 87 11.63 6.24 4.15
CA ALA A 87 12.80 6.83 4.81
C ALA A 87 13.52 7.93 3.99
N ARG A 88 12.96 8.35 2.83
CA ARG A 88 13.53 9.35 1.92
C ARG A 88 12.77 10.67 1.97
#